data_AF-K8ZT08-F1
#
_entry.id   AF-K8ZT08-F1
#
_cell.length_a   1.000
_cell.length_b   1.000
_cell.length_c   1.000
_cell.angle_alpha   90.00
_cell.angle_beta   90.00
_cell.angle_gamma   90.00
#
_symmetry.space_group_name_H-M   'P 1'
#
loop_
_entity.id
_entity.type
_entity.pdbx_description
1 polymer ?
#
loop_
_entity_poly.entity_id
_entity_poly.type
_entity_poly.pdbx_seq_one_letter_code
_entity_poly.pdbx_strand_id
1 'polypeptide(L)'
;MNNLIIGTLFALCAAALNASIGVISKLLMHSGLNPQDIAFLKTIIAFFFLSVFLFKVPVSQKVAFISSTPSKLSVFTQIAICAFLGIFSLFFFETIAYNHGAAANVVVVLMASAAISALFFGRLVLKESIYIHSILGTLLAILGFYCTTKALTYLPAAKVQVTELSEPIFAALMAWVFIHEQPTLSFLYGAIFIISGIFLMNKAPRP
;
A
#
# COMPACT_ATOMS: atom_id res chain seq x y z
N MET A 1 26.59 -3.70 7.98
CA MET A 1 25.41 -4.54 7.71
C MET A 1 25.14 -4.45 6.22
N ASN A 2 25.02 -5.57 5.50
CA ASN A 2 24.86 -5.57 4.04
C ASN A 2 23.58 -4.80 3.66
N ASN A 3 23.64 -3.85 2.72
CA ASN A 3 22.50 -3.01 2.33
C ASN A 3 21.26 -3.84 1.94
N LEU A 4 21.49 -5.05 1.42
CA LEU A 4 20.43 -6.03 1.12
C LEU A 4 19.65 -6.45 2.38
N ILE A 5 20.33 -6.83 3.46
CA ILE A 5 19.71 -7.27 4.72
C ILE A 5 18.92 -6.11 5.34
N ILE A 6 19.47 -4.89 5.27
CA ILE A 6 18.79 -3.68 5.74
C ILE A 6 17.49 -3.47 4.95
N GLY A 7 17.55 -3.55 3.62
CA GLY A 7 16.38 -3.42 2.74
C GLY A 7 15.31 -4.47 3.01
N THR A 8 15.69 -5.73 3.15
CA THR A 8 14.76 -6.83 3.47
C THR A 8 14.11 -6.60 4.84
N LEU A 9 14.86 -6.16 5.84
CA LEU A 9 14.32 -5.90 7.17
C LEU A 9 13.30 -4.75 7.15
N PHE A 10 13.59 -3.66 6.45
CA PHE A 10 12.63 -2.56 6.28
C PHE A 10 11.37 -2.99 5.52
N ALA A 11 11.50 -3.79 4.46
CA ALA A 11 10.36 -4.30 3.72
C ALA A 11 9.48 -5.21 4.59
N LEU A 12 10.07 -6.10 5.39
CA LEU A 12 9.35 -6.95 6.33
C LEU A 12 8.63 -6.14 7.42
N CYS A 13 9.30 -5.13 7.99
CA CYS A 13 8.68 -4.22 8.96
C CYS A 13 7.51 -3.44 8.32
N ALA A 14 7.68 -2.91 7.10
CA ALA A 14 6.62 -2.20 6.39
C ALA A 14 5.41 -3.11 6.13
N ALA A 15 5.64 -4.35 5.68
CA ALA A 15 4.58 -5.34 5.46
C ALA A 15 3.84 -5.69 6.76
N ALA A 16 4.58 -5.95 7.85
CA ALA A 16 3.98 -6.25 9.16
C ALA A 16 3.14 -5.09 9.70
N LEU A 17 3.66 -3.87 9.59
CA LEU A 17 2.93 -2.67 10.01
C LEU A 17 1.68 -2.46 9.15
N ASN A 18 1.78 -2.52 7.81
CA ASN A 18 0.61 -2.37 6.93
C ASN A 18 -0.48 -3.41 7.20
N ALA A 19 -0.12 -4.68 7.41
CA ALA A 19 -1.08 -5.73 7.73
C ALA A 19 -1.79 -5.49 9.07
N SER A 20 -1.08 -4.93 10.06
CA SER A 20 -1.63 -4.68 11.39
C SER A 20 -2.62 -3.51 11.44
N ILE A 21 -2.48 -2.51 10.56
CA ILE A 21 -3.28 -1.27 10.59
C ILE A 21 -4.77 -1.57 10.55
N GLY A 22 -5.22 -2.40 9.61
CA GLY A 22 -6.64 -2.71 9.46
C GLY A 22 -7.22 -3.54 10.61
N VAL A 23 -6.44 -4.49 11.14
CA VAL A 23 -6.85 -5.34 12.27
C VAL A 23 -6.96 -4.51 13.55
N ILE A 24 -5.95 -3.71 13.87
CA ILE A 24 -5.95 -2.82 15.04
C ILE A 24 -7.08 -1.79 14.93
N SER A 25 -7.31 -1.23 13.73
CA SER A 25 -8.41 -0.27 13.52
C SER A 25 -9.76 -0.88 13.85
N LYS A 26 -10.04 -2.12 13.42
CA LYS A 26 -11.27 -2.82 13.78
C LYS A 26 -11.36 -3.13 15.27
N LEU A 27 -10.26 -3.54 15.89
CA LEU A 27 -10.24 -3.82 17.34
C LEU A 27 -10.58 -2.56 18.16
N LEU A 28 -10.04 -1.41 17.76
CA LEU A 28 -10.34 -0.13 18.39
C LEU A 28 -11.82 0.28 18.21
N MET A 29 -12.41 0.01 17.04
CA MET A 29 -13.85 0.21 16.83
C MET A 29 -14.69 -0.68 17.74
N HIS A 30 -14.31 -1.96 17.91
CA HIS A 30 -14.97 -2.85 18.86
C HIS A 30 -14.84 -2.41 20.31
N SER A 31 -13.83 -1.59 20.63
CA SER A 31 -13.64 -0.98 21.95
C SER A 31 -14.50 0.28 22.16
N GLY A 32 -15.33 0.66 21.18
CA GLY A 32 -16.27 1.78 21.25
C GLY A 32 -15.75 3.09 20.65
N LEU A 33 -14.56 3.12 20.05
CA LEU A 33 -14.04 4.31 19.40
C LEU A 33 -14.68 4.52 18.02
N ASN A 34 -15.04 5.77 17.71
CA ASN A 34 -15.55 6.09 16.38
C ASN A 34 -14.44 6.00 15.33
N PRO A 35 -14.76 5.65 14.06
CA PRO A 35 -13.80 5.61 12.96
C PRO A 35 -13.04 6.93 12.77
N GLN A 36 -13.71 8.05 13.07
CA GLN A 36 -13.21 9.41 12.94
C GLN A 36 -12.08 9.68 13.94
N ASP A 37 -12.26 9.25 15.18
CA ASP A 37 -11.27 9.38 16.26
C ASP A 37 -10.03 8.52 15.97
N ILE A 38 -10.23 7.33 15.42
CA ILE A 38 -9.15 6.42 15.03
C ILE A 38 -8.32 7.03 13.90
N ALA A 39 -8.97 7.57 12.86
CA ALA A 39 -8.29 8.24 11.76
C ALA A 39 -7.51 9.48 12.25
N PHE A 40 -8.12 10.27 13.13
CA PHE A 40 -7.45 11.42 13.76
C PHE A 40 -6.22 10.98 14.56
N LEU A 41 -6.34 9.94 15.39
CA LEU A 41 -5.22 9.40 16.18
C LEU A 41 -4.08 8.89 15.28
N LYS A 42 -4.39 8.17 14.18
CA LYS A 42 -3.39 7.76 13.18
C LYS A 42 -2.61 8.95 12.65
N THR A 43 -3.29 10.06 12.32
CA THR A 43 -2.61 11.26 11.82
C THR A 43 -1.75 11.96 12.86
N ILE A 44 -2.18 12.01 14.14
CA ILE A 44 -1.37 12.56 15.23
C ILE A 44 -0.10 11.73 15.44
N ILE A 45 -0.24 10.40 15.45
CA ILE A 45 0.90 9.49 15.60
C ILE A 45 1.88 9.70 14.43
N ALA A 46 1.38 9.75 13.19
CA ALA A 46 2.20 10.01 12.02
C ALA A 46 2.94 11.35 12.10
N PHE A 47 2.26 12.42 12.56
CA PHE A 47 2.85 13.73 12.77
C PHE A 47 3.99 13.69 13.80
N PHE A 48 3.79 13.02 14.95
CA PHE A 48 4.82 12.90 15.97
C PHE A 48 6.04 12.14 15.45
N PHE A 49 5.85 11.00 14.79
CA PHE A 49 6.95 10.23 14.21
C PHE A 49 7.72 11.00 13.13
N LEU A 50 7.02 11.68 12.23
CA LEU A 50 7.66 12.52 11.21
C LEU A 50 8.43 13.68 11.84
N SER A 51 7.89 14.31 12.90
CA SER A 51 8.57 15.37 13.64
C SER A 51 9.89 14.88 14.26
N VAL A 52 9.86 13.72 14.95
CA VAL A 52 11.05 13.06 15.50
C VAL A 52 12.08 12.75 14.40
N PHE A 53 11.64 12.27 13.24
CA PHE A 53 12.53 12.00 12.12
C PHE A 53 13.15 13.29 11.56
N LEU A 54 12.38 14.37 11.52
CA LEU A 54 12.86 15.68 11.10
C LEU A 54 13.95 16.22 12.02
N PHE A 55 13.97 15.89 13.32
CA PHE A 55 15.05 16.31 14.23
C PHE A 55 16.42 15.77 13.82
N LYS A 56 16.49 14.65 13.09
CA LYS A 56 17.76 14.11 12.58
C LYS A 56 18.33 14.90 11.40
N VAL A 57 17.54 15.75 10.76
CA VAL A 57 17.98 16.58 9.63
C VAL A 57 18.68 17.84 10.18
N PRO A 58 19.93 18.14 9.76
CA PRO A 58 20.67 19.31 10.22
C PRO A 58 19.92 20.63 10.01
N VAL A 59 19.98 21.54 10.98
CA VAL A 59 19.28 22.84 10.93
C VAL A 59 19.70 23.66 9.71
N SER A 60 20.98 23.60 9.32
CA SER A 60 21.50 24.31 8.14
C SER A 60 20.81 23.90 6.83
N GLN A 61 20.46 22.62 6.66
CA GLN A 61 19.72 22.14 5.48
C GLN A 61 18.26 22.60 5.51
N LYS A 62 17.62 22.62 6.68
CA LYS A 62 16.24 23.12 6.85
C LYS A 62 16.14 24.61 6.49
N VAL A 63 17.08 25.41 6.99
CA VAL A 63 17.12 26.86 6.75
C VAL A 63 17.42 27.15 5.29
N ALA A 64 18.35 26.41 4.66
CA ALA A 64 18.65 26.55 3.23
C ALA A 64 17.40 26.33 2.36
N PHE A 65 16.64 25.25 2.61
CA PHE A 65 15.41 24.94 1.88
C PHE A 65 14.31 26.02 2.06
N ILE A 66 14.12 26.50 3.30
CA ILE A 66 13.14 27.55 3.59
C ILE A 66 13.54 28.88 2.95
N SER A 67 14.84 29.19 2.87
CA SER A 67 15.36 30.44 2.31
C SER A 67 15.29 30.50 0.78
N SER A 68 15.41 29.36 0.09
CA SER A 68 15.29 29.26 -1.36
C SER A 68 13.84 29.20 -1.86
N THR A 69 12.86 29.16 -0.95
CA THR A 69 11.45 29.00 -1.29
C THR A 69 10.82 30.36 -1.66
N PRO A 70 10.32 30.55 -2.90
CA PRO A 70 9.92 31.86 -3.41
C PRO A 70 8.65 32.43 -2.76
N SER A 71 7.76 31.60 -2.20
CA SER A 71 6.59 32.08 -1.43
C SER A 71 6.22 31.13 -0.29
N LYS A 72 6.53 31.52 0.95
CA LYS A 72 6.26 30.71 2.16
C LYS A 72 4.77 30.34 2.27
N LEU A 73 3.87 31.30 2.06
CA LEU A 73 2.42 31.09 2.21
C LEU A 73 1.83 30.09 1.18
N SER A 74 2.35 30.08 -0.06
CA SER A 74 1.91 29.13 -1.08
C SER A 74 2.32 27.71 -0.73
N VAL A 75 3.57 27.53 -0.27
CA VAL A 75 4.08 26.21 0.12
C VAL A 75 3.40 25.68 1.38
N PHE A 76 3.13 26.51 2.39
CA PHE A 76 2.34 26.09 3.55
C PHE A 76 0.92 25.67 3.17
N THR A 77 0.29 26.39 2.24
CA THR A 77 -1.03 26.02 1.72
C THR A 77 -0.97 24.69 0.97
N GLN A 78 0.03 24.47 0.12
CA GLN A 78 0.22 23.19 -0.59
C GLN A 78 0.44 22.03 0.37
N ILE A 79 1.29 22.20 1.38
CA ILE A 79 1.53 21.18 2.41
C ILE A 79 0.23 20.88 3.17
N ALA A 80 -0.54 21.89 3.54
CA ALA A 80 -1.82 21.71 4.22
C ALA A 80 -2.81 20.93 3.35
N ILE A 81 -2.92 21.26 2.06
CA ILE A 81 -3.76 20.55 1.10
C ILE A 81 -3.29 19.11 0.93
N CYS A 82 -1.98 18.86 0.78
CA CYS A 82 -1.42 17.52 0.67
C CYS A 82 -1.63 16.68 1.93
N ALA A 83 -1.45 17.26 3.13
CA ALA A 83 -1.67 16.57 4.39
C ALA A 83 -3.16 16.23 4.59
N PHE A 84 -4.05 17.17 4.27
CA PHE A 84 -5.49 16.98 4.37
C PHE A 84 -6.00 15.94 3.36
N LEU A 85 -5.70 16.11 2.07
CA LEU A 85 -6.21 15.22 1.01
C LEU A 85 -5.46 13.89 0.95
N GLY A 86 -4.15 13.89 1.14
CA GLY A 86 -3.30 12.70 0.97
C GLY A 86 -3.26 11.80 2.19
N ILE A 87 -3.15 12.36 3.40
CA ILE A 87 -2.93 11.57 4.63
C ILE A 87 -4.24 11.44 5.41
N PHE A 88 -4.85 12.55 5.83
CA PHE A 88 -6.03 12.52 6.69
C PHE A 88 -7.26 11.94 5.98
N SER A 89 -7.61 12.46 4.79
CA SER A 89 -8.76 11.99 4.02
C SER A 89 -8.65 10.50 3.68
N LEU A 90 -7.45 10.05 3.26
CA LEU A 90 -7.19 8.63 2.99
C LEU A 90 -7.48 7.77 4.22
N PHE A 91 -6.86 8.07 5.36
CA PHE A 91 -7.08 7.28 6.58
C PHE A 91 -8.51 7.39 7.12
N PHE A 92 -9.18 8.54 6.95
CA PHE A 92 -10.58 8.72 7.33
C PHE A 92 -11.49 7.77 6.55
N PHE A 93 -11.42 7.79 5.22
CA PHE A 93 -12.25 6.94 4.38
C PHE A 93 -11.87 5.46 4.50
N GLU A 94 -10.57 5.15 4.60
CA GLU A 94 -10.11 3.78 4.85
C GLU A 94 -10.69 3.23 6.16
N THR A 95 -10.64 4.03 7.23
CA THR A 95 -11.11 3.61 8.55
C THR A 95 -12.64 3.47 8.58
N ILE A 96 -13.38 4.32 7.86
CA ILE A 96 -14.84 4.13 7.67
C ILE A 96 -15.11 2.83 6.88
N ALA A 97 -14.33 2.55 5.85
CA ALA A 97 -14.50 1.35 5.04
C ALA A 97 -14.25 0.06 5.85
N TYR A 98 -13.34 0.08 6.83
CA TYR A 98 -13.13 -1.06 7.74
C TYR A 98 -14.37 -1.43 8.57
N ASN A 99 -15.27 -0.47 8.81
CA ASN A 99 -16.55 -0.74 9.47
C ASN A 99 -17.54 -1.51 8.57
N HIS A 100 -17.38 -1.42 7.25
CA HIS A 100 -18.31 -1.98 6.26
C HIS A 100 -17.79 -3.25 5.56
N GLY A 101 -16.51 -3.61 5.74
CA GLY A 101 -15.91 -4.75 5.04
C GLY A 101 -14.66 -5.30 5.72
N ALA A 102 -14.16 -6.43 5.24
CA ALA A 102 -12.91 -7.01 5.73
C ALA A 102 -11.72 -6.08 5.44
N ALA A 103 -10.74 -6.02 6.34
CA ALA A 103 -9.60 -5.11 6.21
C ALA A 103 -8.83 -5.32 4.90
N ALA A 104 -8.59 -6.59 4.55
CA ALA A 104 -7.98 -6.96 3.28
C ALA A 104 -8.73 -6.44 2.05
N ASN A 105 -10.07 -6.43 2.07
CA ASN A 105 -10.87 -5.97 0.92
C ASN A 105 -10.75 -4.46 0.77
N VAL A 106 -10.81 -3.74 1.89
CA VAL A 106 -10.68 -2.28 1.91
C VAL A 106 -9.34 -1.86 1.33
N VAL A 107 -8.23 -2.49 1.75
CA VAL A 107 -6.90 -2.17 1.25
C VAL A 107 -6.78 -2.46 -0.25
N VAL A 108 -7.27 -3.60 -0.73
CA VAL A 108 -7.23 -3.96 -2.17
C VAL A 108 -8.00 -2.93 -3.01
N VAL A 109 -9.22 -2.60 -2.60
CA VAL A 109 -10.05 -1.62 -3.32
C VAL A 109 -9.41 -0.23 -3.28
N LEU A 110 -8.82 0.16 -2.15
CA LEU A 110 -8.13 1.45 -2.01
C LEU A 110 -6.91 1.53 -2.94
N MET A 111 -6.06 0.50 -2.98
CA MET A 111 -4.91 0.43 -3.89
C MET A 111 -5.35 0.44 -5.37
N ALA A 112 -6.43 -0.27 -5.70
CA ALA A 112 -7.00 -0.27 -7.04
C ALA A 112 -7.45 1.11 -7.50
N SER A 113 -8.25 1.77 -6.65
CA SER A 113 -8.76 3.11 -6.93
C SER A 113 -7.63 4.14 -7.01
N ALA A 114 -6.58 3.99 -6.19
CA ALA A 114 -5.38 4.82 -6.23
C ALA A 114 -4.63 4.67 -7.55
N ALA A 115 -4.45 3.44 -8.05
CA ALA A 115 -3.77 3.19 -9.33
C ALA A 115 -4.53 3.79 -10.53
N ILE A 116 -5.85 3.59 -10.59
CA ILE A 116 -6.70 4.12 -11.68
C ILE A 116 -6.74 5.65 -11.64
N SER A 117 -6.93 6.24 -10.45
CA SER A 117 -6.96 7.69 -10.28
C SER A 117 -5.61 8.33 -10.58
N ALA A 118 -4.49 7.69 -10.21
CA ALA A 118 -3.15 8.16 -10.55
C ALA A 118 -2.94 8.26 -12.06
N LEU A 119 -3.40 7.28 -12.85
CA LEU A 119 -3.34 7.36 -14.32
C LEU A 119 -4.16 8.53 -14.87
N PHE A 120 -5.39 8.71 -14.37
CA PHE A 120 -6.30 9.75 -14.84
C PHE A 120 -5.81 11.15 -14.50
N PHE A 121 -5.44 11.38 -13.23
CA PHE A 121 -4.92 12.66 -12.76
C PHE A 121 -3.49 12.92 -13.25
N GLY A 122 -2.68 11.90 -13.51
CA GLY A 122 -1.38 12.04 -14.17
C GLY A 122 -1.53 12.67 -15.56
N ARG A 123 -2.50 12.22 -16.35
CA ARG A 123 -2.81 12.87 -17.63
C ARG A 123 -3.40 14.28 -17.44
N LEU A 124 -4.39 14.44 -16.56
CA LEU A 124 -5.14 15.69 -16.45
C LEU A 124 -4.28 16.82 -15.85
N VAL A 125 -3.59 16.54 -14.76
CA VAL A 125 -2.85 17.54 -13.96
C VAL A 125 -1.39 17.63 -14.40
N LEU A 126 -0.71 16.49 -14.58
CA LEU A 126 0.72 16.47 -14.95
C LEU A 126 0.93 16.53 -16.47
N LYS A 127 -0.13 16.48 -17.29
CA LYS A 127 -0.08 16.45 -18.77
C LYS A 127 0.81 15.34 -19.32
N GLU A 128 0.90 14.23 -18.60
CA GLU A 128 1.67 13.08 -19.05
C GLU A 128 1.04 12.48 -20.31
N SER A 129 1.89 12.12 -21.27
CA SER A 129 1.46 11.41 -22.47
C SER A 129 1.03 10.00 -22.09
N ILE A 130 -0.24 9.67 -22.28
CA ILE A 130 -0.71 8.29 -22.08
C ILE A 130 -0.22 7.44 -23.24
N TYR A 131 0.70 6.53 -22.95
CA TYR A 131 1.13 5.49 -23.87
C TYR A 131 0.18 4.29 -23.84
N ILE A 132 0.12 3.55 -24.94
CA ILE A 132 -0.71 2.33 -25.07
C ILE A 132 -0.36 1.30 -23.98
N HIS A 133 0.92 1.16 -23.64
CA HIS A 133 1.38 0.28 -22.57
C HIS A 133 0.79 0.63 -21.20
N SER A 134 0.64 1.93 -20.89
CA SER A 134 0.02 2.38 -19.63
C SER A 134 -1.47 2.07 -19.58
N ILE A 135 -2.16 2.17 -20.72
CA ILE A 135 -3.58 1.78 -20.85
C ILE A 135 -3.72 0.27 -20.67
N LEU A 136 -2.90 -0.52 -21.36
CA LEU A 136 -2.90 -1.98 -21.24
C LEU A 136 -2.61 -2.42 -19.81
N GLY A 137 -1.59 -1.85 -19.15
CA GLY A 137 -1.26 -2.12 -17.76
C GLY A 137 -2.41 -1.79 -16.82
N THR A 138 -3.10 -0.66 -17.03
CA THR A 138 -4.27 -0.28 -16.23
C THR A 138 -5.45 -1.22 -16.46
N LEU A 139 -5.68 -1.66 -17.71
CA LEU A 139 -6.75 -2.61 -18.03
C LEU A 139 -6.49 -3.97 -17.37
N LEU A 140 -5.25 -4.45 -17.40
CA LEU A 140 -4.83 -5.68 -16.70
C LEU A 140 -4.99 -5.53 -15.18
N ALA A 141 -4.62 -4.37 -14.61
CA ALA A 141 -4.82 -4.11 -13.18
C ALA A 141 -6.30 -4.15 -12.80
N ILE A 142 -7.18 -3.49 -13.57
CA ILE A 142 -8.64 -3.53 -13.37
C ILE A 142 -9.17 -4.96 -13.42
N LEU A 143 -8.70 -5.76 -14.39
CA LEU A 143 -9.08 -7.16 -14.50
C LEU A 143 -8.62 -7.98 -13.27
N GLY A 144 -7.39 -7.76 -12.81
CA GLY A 144 -6.86 -8.36 -11.58
C GLY A 144 -7.75 -8.03 -10.38
N PHE A 145 -8.07 -6.75 -10.17
CA PHE A 145 -8.95 -6.32 -9.08
C PHE A 145 -10.36 -6.90 -9.19
N TYR A 146 -10.91 -7.01 -10.40
CA TYR A 146 -12.19 -7.68 -10.61
C TYR A 146 -12.13 -9.16 -10.20
N CYS A 147 -11.06 -9.86 -10.57
CA CYS A 147 -10.84 -11.24 -10.15
C CYS A 147 -10.71 -11.36 -8.63
N THR A 148 -9.92 -10.51 -7.97
CA THR A 148 -9.76 -10.52 -6.52
C THR A 148 -11.09 -10.24 -5.81
N THR A 149 -11.84 -9.22 -6.25
CA THR A 149 -13.16 -8.91 -5.67
C THR A 149 -14.17 -10.03 -5.89
N LYS A 150 -14.15 -10.70 -7.04
CA LYS A 150 -14.96 -11.90 -7.26
C LYS A 150 -14.51 -13.07 -6.37
N ALA A 151 -13.22 -13.31 -6.21
CA ALA A 151 -12.69 -14.36 -5.33
C ALA A 151 -13.17 -14.17 -3.88
N LEU A 152 -13.26 -12.92 -3.41
CA LEU A 152 -13.78 -12.57 -2.08
C LEU A 152 -15.25 -12.93 -1.86
N THR A 153 -16.02 -13.19 -2.92
CA THR A 153 -17.40 -13.71 -2.81
C THR A 153 -17.45 -15.22 -2.57
N TYR A 154 -16.36 -15.94 -2.88
CA TYR A 154 -16.27 -17.40 -2.76
C TYR A 154 -15.39 -17.85 -1.58
N LEU A 155 -14.42 -17.02 -1.18
CA LEU A 155 -13.41 -17.33 -0.18
C LEU A 155 -13.31 -16.21 0.87
N PRO A 156 -13.01 -16.54 2.14
CA PRO A 156 -12.68 -15.53 3.14
C PRO A 156 -11.49 -14.68 2.72
N ALA A 157 -11.50 -13.40 3.10
CA ALA A 157 -10.48 -12.44 2.69
C ALA A 157 -9.05 -12.85 3.05
N ALA A 158 -8.86 -13.54 4.17
CA ALA A 158 -7.57 -14.09 4.57
C ALA A 158 -7.05 -15.16 3.58
N LYS A 159 -7.93 -16.04 3.06
CA LYS A 159 -7.54 -17.06 2.09
C LYS A 159 -7.24 -16.46 0.73
N VAL A 160 -8.02 -15.46 0.31
CA VAL A 160 -7.76 -14.72 -0.94
C VAL A 160 -6.39 -14.03 -0.85
N GLN A 161 -6.12 -13.27 0.21
CA GLN A 161 -4.84 -12.57 0.36
C GLN A 161 -3.62 -13.49 0.42
N VAL A 162 -3.74 -14.64 1.09
CA VAL A 162 -2.63 -15.63 1.08
C VAL A 162 -2.43 -16.19 -0.33
N THR A 163 -3.49 -16.39 -1.10
CA THR A 163 -3.38 -16.87 -2.49
C THR A 163 -2.77 -15.81 -3.42
N GLU A 164 -3.04 -14.52 -3.19
CA GLU A 164 -2.39 -13.39 -3.89
C GLU A 164 -0.87 -13.36 -3.65
N LEU A 165 -0.34 -13.97 -2.57
CA LEU A 165 1.12 -14.11 -2.38
C LEU A 165 1.81 -14.97 -3.45
N SER A 166 1.07 -15.60 -4.36
CA SER A 166 1.62 -16.21 -5.57
C SER A 166 2.09 -15.19 -6.62
N GLU A 167 1.76 -13.90 -6.46
CA GLU A 167 2.14 -12.81 -7.37
C GLU A 167 3.65 -12.79 -7.72
N PRO A 168 4.61 -12.93 -6.79
CA PRO A 168 6.03 -12.94 -7.13
C PRO A 168 6.42 -14.08 -8.07
N ILE A 169 5.71 -15.22 -8.02
CA ILE A 169 5.94 -16.38 -8.89
C ILE A 169 5.51 -16.04 -10.32
N PHE A 170 4.33 -15.45 -10.48
CA PHE A 170 3.87 -14.99 -11.79
C PHE A 170 4.71 -13.83 -12.32
N ALA A 171 5.12 -12.89 -11.47
CA ALA A 171 6.00 -11.80 -11.84
C ALA A 171 7.36 -12.31 -12.35
N ALA A 172 7.96 -13.29 -11.66
CA ALA A 172 9.22 -13.91 -12.11
C ALA A 172 9.04 -14.69 -13.41
N LEU A 173 7.92 -15.39 -13.60
CA LEU A 173 7.60 -16.07 -14.85
C LEU A 173 7.48 -15.07 -16.01
N MET A 174 6.77 -13.96 -15.78
CA MET A 174 6.61 -12.89 -16.78
C MET A 174 7.95 -12.20 -17.08
N ALA A 175 8.78 -11.93 -16.07
CA ALA A 175 10.11 -11.39 -16.26
C ALA A 175 11.00 -12.35 -17.08
N TRP A 176 10.89 -13.66 -16.85
CA TRP A 176 11.62 -14.64 -17.65
C TRP A 176 11.16 -14.70 -19.11
N VAL A 177 9.84 -14.61 -19.36
CA VAL A 177 9.28 -14.66 -20.71
C VAL A 177 9.55 -13.37 -21.50
N PHE A 178 9.34 -12.20 -20.90
CA PHE A 178 9.37 -10.91 -21.60
C PHE A 178 10.70 -10.16 -21.47
N ILE A 179 11.41 -10.33 -20.36
CA ILE A 179 12.66 -9.63 -20.04
C ILE A 179 13.86 -10.58 -20.12
N HIS A 180 13.63 -11.88 -20.27
CA HIS A 180 14.66 -12.93 -20.27
C HIS A 180 15.50 -12.99 -18.99
N GLU A 181 14.95 -12.50 -17.87
CA GLU A 181 15.56 -12.59 -16.54
C GLU A 181 15.29 -13.98 -15.94
N GLN A 182 16.34 -14.79 -15.75
CA GLN A 182 16.18 -16.15 -15.25
C GLN A 182 15.99 -16.17 -13.73
N PRO A 183 14.96 -16.87 -13.22
CA PRO A 183 14.76 -17.01 -11.78
C PRO A 183 15.92 -17.80 -11.16
N THR A 184 16.45 -17.30 -10.05
CA THR A 184 17.55 -17.94 -9.32
C THR A 184 17.08 -19.20 -8.58
N LEU A 185 17.99 -20.12 -8.27
CA LEU A 185 17.67 -21.32 -7.48
C LEU A 185 17.11 -20.95 -6.09
N SER A 186 17.65 -19.90 -5.45
CA SER A 186 17.14 -19.39 -4.18
C SER A 186 15.70 -18.89 -4.29
N PHE A 187 15.34 -18.26 -5.40
CA PHE A 187 13.96 -17.85 -5.69
C PHE A 187 13.04 -19.07 -5.83
N LEU A 188 13.48 -20.14 -6.52
CA LEU A 188 12.69 -21.37 -6.66
C LEU A 188 12.38 -22.03 -5.32
N TYR A 189 13.35 -22.08 -4.40
CA TYR A 189 13.08 -22.55 -3.04
C TYR A 189 12.02 -21.69 -2.34
N GLY A 190 12.12 -20.36 -2.45
CA GLY A 190 11.10 -19.44 -1.93
C GLY A 190 9.72 -19.67 -2.55
N ALA A 191 9.64 -19.88 -3.86
CA ALA A 191 8.39 -20.16 -4.57
C ALA A 191 7.73 -21.47 -4.08
N ILE A 192 8.51 -22.52 -3.84
CA ILE A 192 8.01 -23.79 -3.27
C ILE A 192 7.41 -23.55 -1.88
N PHE A 193 8.07 -22.75 -1.04
CA PHE A 193 7.55 -22.40 0.29
C PHE A 193 6.23 -21.61 0.21
N ILE A 194 6.14 -20.64 -0.70
CA ILE A 194 4.90 -19.87 -0.92
C ILE A 194 3.75 -20.81 -1.35
N ILE A 195 3.97 -21.65 -2.36
CA ILE A 195 2.95 -22.59 -2.86
C ILE A 195 2.50 -23.56 -1.76
N SER A 196 3.46 -24.09 -0.99
CA SER A 196 3.16 -24.99 0.12
C SER A 196 2.31 -24.29 1.19
N GLY A 197 2.64 -23.04 1.53
CA GLY A 197 1.85 -22.23 2.46
C GLY A 197 0.43 -21.97 1.98
N ILE A 198 0.25 -21.62 0.70
CA ILE A 198 -1.07 -21.44 0.07
C ILE A 198 -1.90 -22.72 0.15
N PHE A 199 -1.29 -23.86 -0.18
CA PHE A 199 -1.98 -25.15 -0.16
C PHE A 199 -2.45 -25.54 1.25
N LEU A 200 -1.59 -25.37 2.25
CA LEU A 200 -1.93 -25.65 3.65
C LEU A 200 -3.05 -24.74 4.16
N MET A 201 -2.98 -23.44 3.87
CA MET A 201 -4.00 -22.47 4.28
C MET A 201 -5.36 -22.75 3.61
N ASN A 202 -5.36 -23.13 2.34
CA ASN A 202 -6.60 -23.41 1.63
C ASN A 202 -7.25 -24.73 2.08
N LYS A 203 -6.46 -25.72 2.48
CA LYS A 203 -6.96 -26.98 3.09
C LYS A 203 -7.55 -26.82 4.48
N ALA A 204 -7.14 -25.80 5.25
CA ALA A 204 -7.66 -25.59 6.59
C ALA A 204 -9.20 -25.46 6.56
N PRO A 205 -9.95 -26.26 7.36
CA PRO A 205 -11.41 -26.20 7.39
C PRO A 205 -11.86 -24.78 7.78
N ARG A 206 -12.99 -24.35 7.23
CA ARG A 206 -13.60 -23.06 7.58
C ARG A 206 -13.97 -23.12 9.07
N PRO A 207 -13.47 -22.21 9.93
CA PRO A 207 -14.08 -21.98 11.23
C PRO A 207 -15.49 -21.40 11.05
#